data_AF-A0A496GYT0-F1
#
_entry.id   AF-A0A496GYT0-F1
#
_cell.length_a   1.000
_cell.length_b   1.000
_cell.length_c   1.000
_cell.angle_alpha   90.00
_cell.angle_beta   90.00
_cell.angle_gamma   90.00
#
_symmetry.space_group_name_H-M   'P 1'
#
loop_
_entity.id
_entity.type
_entity.pdbx_description
1 polymer ?
#
loop_
_entity_poly.entity_id
_entity_poly.type
_entity_poly.pdbx_seq_one_letter_code
_entity_poly.pdbx_strand_id
1 'polypeptide(L)'
;NFDEAIDYVRYLHTHPNAYLDMLYENPLNTIDGKAYFYQDLSFKKILDFFKTILENDTIYHDNPSTLYRDLHEPLATIDDLRVNYDDLRADYDRLLQNASPLLELSQNTTFKIYRKAYQKSLP
;
A
#
# COMPACT_ATOMS: atom_id res chain seq x y z
N ASN A 1 16.74 -25.39 3.62
CA ASN A 1 18.10 -25.63 3.13
C ASN A 1 18.33 -24.69 1.95
N PHE A 2 19.50 -24.07 1.80
CA PHE A 2 19.75 -23.16 0.67
C PHE A 2 19.96 -23.88 -0.66
N ASP A 3 20.33 -25.16 -0.64
CA ASP A 3 20.57 -25.95 -1.85
C ASP A 3 19.33 -25.98 -2.77
N GLU A 4 18.14 -26.17 -2.18
CA GLU A 4 16.86 -26.19 -2.92
C GLU A 4 16.55 -24.84 -3.57
N ALA A 5 16.87 -23.73 -2.91
CA ALA A 5 16.68 -22.39 -3.47
C ALA A 5 17.64 -22.12 -4.64
N ILE A 6 18.89 -22.58 -4.54
CA ILE A 6 19.87 -22.47 -5.62
C ILE A 6 19.44 -23.31 -6.83
N ASP A 7 18.93 -24.52 -6.60
CA ASP A 7 18.44 -25.37 -7.68
C ASP A 7 17.21 -24.78 -8.38
N TYR A 8 16.30 -24.14 -7.64
CA TYR A 8 15.18 -23.42 -8.22
C TYR A 8 15.63 -22.25 -9.12
N VAL A 9 16.62 -21.47 -8.69
CA VAL A 9 17.18 -20.39 -9.51
C VAL A 9 17.83 -20.92 -10.79
N ARG A 10 18.58 -22.03 -10.71
CA ARG A 10 19.17 -22.69 -11.90
C ARG A 10 18.10 -23.20 -12.87
N TYR A 11 17.00 -23.73 -12.33
CA TYR A 11 15.85 -24.15 -13.14
C TYR A 11 15.28 -22.97 -13.93
N LEU A 12 14.98 -21.86 -13.27
CA LEU A 12 14.47 -20.66 -13.94
C LEU A 12 15.42 -20.13 -15.01
N HIS A 13 16.74 -20.15 -14.75
CA HIS A 13 17.73 -19.69 -15.72
C HIS A 13 17.76 -20.52 -17.02
N THR A 14 17.39 -21.79 -16.96
CA THR A 14 17.46 -22.73 -18.10
C THR A 14 16.10 -22.97 -18.77
N HIS A 15 15.01 -22.45 -18.19
CA HIS A 15 13.64 -22.62 -18.70
C HIS A 15 12.99 -21.24 -18.96
N PRO A 16 13.19 -20.64 -20.15
CA PRO A 16 12.75 -19.27 -20.44
C PRO A 16 11.25 -19.03 -20.19
N ASN A 17 10.39 -20.00 -20.49
CA ASN A 17 8.96 -19.86 -20.25
C ASN A 17 8.65 -19.77 -18.75
N ALA A 18 9.24 -20.65 -17.92
CA ALA A 18 9.05 -20.59 -16.47
C ALA A 18 9.59 -19.28 -15.87
N TYR A 19 10.71 -18.78 -16.40
CA TYR A 19 11.24 -17.46 -16.03
C TYR A 19 10.28 -16.33 -16.39
N LEU A 20 9.73 -16.34 -17.61
CA LEU A 20 8.79 -15.32 -18.06
C LEU A 20 7.48 -15.38 -17.28
N ASP A 21 6.97 -16.58 -16.97
CA ASP A 21 5.79 -16.76 -16.13
C ASP A 21 6.01 -16.08 -14.77
N MET A 22 7.11 -16.39 -14.07
CA MET A 22 7.43 -15.74 -12.79
C MET A 22 7.63 -14.22 -12.93
N LEU A 23 8.30 -13.77 -14.00
CA LEU A 23 8.59 -12.34 -14.21
C LEU A 23 7.32 -11.50 -14.41
N TYR A 24 6.29 -12.09 -15.01
CA TYR A 24 5.04 -11.41 -15.33
C TYR A 24 3.89 -11.73 -14.39
N GLU A 25 4.10 -12.61 -13.40
CA GLU A 25 3.14 -12.83 -12.33
C GLU A 25 2.86 -11.55 -11.54
N ASN A 26 1.64 -11.45 -11.02
CA ASN A 26 1.29 -10.32 -10.17
C ASN A 26 2.02 -10.45 -8.83
N PRO A 27 2.77 -9.43 -8.38
CA PRO A 27 3.43 -9.49 -7.08
C PRO A 27 2.44 -9.51 -5.90
N LEU A 28 1.17 -9.14 -6.14
CA LEU A 28 0.11 -9.19 -5.15
C LEU A 28 -0.68 -10.49 -5.26
N ASN A 29 -1.02 -11.04 -4.10
CA ASN A 29 -2.00 -12.11 -4.02
C ASN A 29 -3.35 -11.63 -4.58
N THR A 30 -4.15 -12.58 -5.03
CA THR A 30 -5.50 -12.32 -5.55
C THR A 30 -6.54 -13.09 -4.74
N ILE A 31 -7.67 -12.45 -4.45
CA ILE A 31 -8.89 -13.07 -3.93
C ILE A 31 -9.99 -12.73 -4.93
N ASP A 32 -10.70 -13.76 -5.42
CA ASP A 32 -11.75 -13.62 -6.44
C ASP A 32 -11.32 -12.82 -7.68
N GLY A 33 -10.08 -13.02 -8.12
CA GLY A 33 -9.51 -12.33 -9.30
C GLY A 33 -9.12 -10.87 -9.06
N LYS A 34 -9.23 -10.36 -7.83
CA LYS A 34 -8.83 -8.99 -7.46
C LYS A 34 -7.54 -9.02 -6.65
N ALA A 35 -6.54 -8.27 -7.12
CA ALA A 35 -5.29 -8.05 -6.39
C ALA A 35 -5.56 -7.23 -5.11
N TYR A 36 -4.90 -7.60 -4.01
CA TYR A 36 -5.07 -6.93 -2.73
C TYR A 36 -3.74 -6.81 -1.98
N PHE A 37 -3.63 -5.77 -1.14
CA PHE A 37 -2.53 -5.65 -0.18
C PHE A 37 -2.84 -6.45 1.08
N TYR A 38 -1.81 -7.04 1.69
CA TYR A 38 -1.95 -7.73 2.96
C TYR A 38 -2.61 -6.83 4.02
N GLN A 39 -3.58 -7.38 4.75
CA GLN A 39 -4.40 -6.66 5.74
C GLN A 39 -5.15 -5.43 5.21
N ASP A 40 -5.51 -5.40 3.92
CA ASP A 40 -6.22 -4.26 3.30
C ASP A 40 -5.48 -2.92 3.53
N LEU A 41 -4.14 -2.97 3.52
CA LEU A 41 -3.31 -1.79 3.71
C LEU A 41 -3.63 -0.75 2.63
N SER A 42 -3.98 0.45 3.09
CA SER A 42 -4.37 1.56 2.23
C SER A 42 -4.17 2.88 2.97
N PHE A 43 -4.04 3.97 2.23
CA PHE A 43 -4.03 5.32 2.80
C PHE A 43 -5.27 5.58 3.65
N LYS A 44 -6.45 5.17 3.18
CA LYS A 44 -7.69 5.25 3.98
C LYS A 44 -7.56 4.56 5.33
N LYS A 45 -7.06 3.31 5.37
CA LYS A 45 -6.86 2.57 6.63
C LYS A 45 -5.88 3.27 7.58
N ILE A 46 -4.82 3.87 7.04
CA ILE A 46 -3.84 4.66 7.81
C ILE A 46 -4.48 5.94 8.36
N LEU A 47 -5.25 6.66 7.55
CA LEU A 47 -5.96 7.87 7.98
C LEU A 47 -7.02 7.56 9.04
N ASP A 48 -7.83 6.51 8.84
CA ASP A 48 -8.82 6.06 9.82
C ASP A 48 -8.16 5.69 11.17
N PHE A 49 -6.95 5.11 11.14
CA PHE A 49 -6.14 4.84 12.33
C PHE A 49 -5.73 6.13 13.06
N PHE A 50 -5.17 7.12 12.35
CA PHE A 50 -4.79 8.40 12.96
C PHE A 50 -5.99 9.18 13.48
N LYS A 51 -7.10 9.18 12.74
CA LYS A 51 -8.36 9.78 13.20
C LYS A 51 -8.79 9.20 14.55
N THR A 52 -8.77 7.87 14.66
CA THR A 52 -9.11 7.17 15.91
C THR A 52 -8.20 7.60 17.07
N ILE A 53 -6.92 7.85 16.82
CA ILE A 53 -5.98 8.35 17.84
C ILE A 53 -6.33 9.79 18.24
N LEU A 54 -6.58 10.68 17.27
CA LEU A 54 -6.85 12.10 17.51
C LEU A 54 -8.22 12.37 18.17
N GLU A 55 -9.16 11.43 18.04
CA GLU A 55 -10.49 11.49 18.66
C GLU A 55 -10.54 10.78 20.02
N ASN A 56 -9.45 10.14 20.47
CA ASN A 56 -9.43 9.35 21.69
C ASN A 56 -8.65 10.04 22.81
N ASP A 57 -9.37 10.38 23.88
CA ASP A 57 -8.80 11.09 25.03
C ASP A 57 -8.19 10.15 26.10
N THR A 58 -8.11 8.84 25.83
CA THR A 58 -7.61 7.85 26.79
C THR A 58 -6.08 7.84 26.83
N ILE A 59 -5.52 7.95 28.03
CA ILE A 59 -4.08 7.79 28.26
C ILE A 59 -3.77 6.31 28.49
N TYR A 60 -3.14 5.67 27.50
CA TYR A 60 -2.83 4.23 27.54
C TYR A 60 -1.49 3.87 28.19
N HIS A 61 -0.60 4.85 28.37
CA HIS A 61 0.70 4.63 29.02
C HIS A 61 0.62 4.97 30.51
N ASP A 62 1.49 4.37 31.33
CA ASP A 62 1.61 4.72 32.74
C ASP A 62 1.82 6.23 32.88
N ASN A 63 0.91 6.87 33.60
CA ASN A 63 0.94 8.30 33.85
C ASN A 63 1.32 8.55 35.32
N PRO A 64 2.61 8.57 35.66
CA PRO A 64 3.06 8.91 37.00
C PRO A 64 2.72 10.38 37.24
N SER A 65 1.63 10.60 37.95
CA SER A 65 1.09 11.91 38.26
C SER A 65 2.02 12.64 39.23
N THR A 66 3.03 13.36 38.72
CA THR A 66 3.88 14.22 39.56
C THR A 66 4.26 15.58 39.00
N LEU A 67 3.94 15.96 37.76
CA LEU A 67 4.26 17.32 37.31
C LEU A 67 3.10 17.95 36.57
N TYR A 68 2.50 18.95 37.25
CA TYR A 68 1.78 20.08 36.67
C TYR A 68 2.25 20.36 35.24
N ARG A 69 1.51 19.88 34.24
CA ARG A 69 1.51 20.50 32.92
C ARG A 69 0.14 21.09 32.71
N ASP A 70 0.16 22.37 32.37
CA ASP A 70 -0.97 23.06 31.81
C ASP A 70 -1.51 22.20 30.65
N LEU A 71 -2.70 21.62 30.82
CA LEU A 71 -3.34 20.77 29.81
C LEU A 71 -3.60 21.53 28.51
N HIS A 72 -3.41 22.86 28.50
CA HIS A 72 -3.55 23.71 27.33
C HIS A 72 -2.48 23.45 26.25
N GLU A 73 -1.22 23.19 26.60
CA GLU A 73 -0.17 22.89 25.61
C GLU A 73 -0.42 21.57 24.85
N PRO A 74 -0.70 20.43 25.52
CA PRO A 74 -1.07 19.20 24.84
C PRO A 74 -2.31 19.34 23.95
N LEU A 75 -3.34 20.06 24.41
CA LEU A 75 -4.56 20.26 23.63
C LEU A 75 -4.34 21.13 22.39
N ALA A 76 -3.57 22.22 22.50
CA ALA A 76 -3.18 23.03 21.35
C ALA A 76 -2.38 22.22 20.31
N THR A 77 -1.46 21.34 20.77
CA THR A 77 -0.73 20.45 19.85
C THR A 77 -1.62 19.39 19.19
N ILE A 78 -2.68 18.94 19.86
CA ILE A 78 -3.67 18.00 19.27
C ILE A 78 -4.51 18.71 18.21
N ASP A 79 -4.93 19.95 18.46
CA ASP A 79 -5.69 20.73 17.48
C ASP A 79 -4.85 21.04 16.22
N ASP A 80 -3.57 21.37 16.37
CA ASP A 80 -2.64 21.51 15.24
C ASP A 80 -2.49 20.19 14.45
N LEU A 81 -2.43 19.04 15.14
CA LEU A 81 -2.37 17.74 14.49
C LEU A 81 -3.67 17.38 13.75
N ARG A 82 -4.83 17.81 14.26
CA ARG A 82 -6.13 17.64 13.59
C ARG A 82 -6.20 18.44 12.29
N VAL A 83 -5.74 19.69 12.29
CA VAL A 83 -5.66 20.52 11.08
C VAL A 83 -4.75 19.87 10.05
N ASN A 84 -3.54 19.44 10.44
CA ASN A 84 -2.62 18.75 9.54
C ASN A 84 -3.19 17.43 8.99
N TYR A 85 -3.98 16.70 9.78
CA TYR A 85 -4.67 15.49 9.33
C TYR A 85 -5.73 15.80 8.27
N ASP A 86 -6.52 16.85 8.46
CA ASP A 86 -7.54 17.26 7.49
C ASP A 86 -6.93 17.71 6.17
N ASP A 87 -5.82 18.45 6.21
CA ASP A 87 -5.06 18.84 5.03
C ASP A 87 -4.51 17.61 4.27
N LEU A 88 -3.89 16.67 4.99
CA LEU A 88 -3.37 15.43 4.39
C LEU A 88 -4.48 14.60 3.74
N ARG A 89 -5.65 14.54 4.37
CA ARG A 89 -6.82 13.86 3.82
C ARG A 89 -7.30 14.53 2.54
N ALA A 90 -7.38 15.86 2.52
CA ALA A 90 -7.80 16.61 1.33
C ALA A 90 -6.82 16.42 0.16
N ASP A 91 -5.51 16.41 0.44
CA ASP A 91 -4.48 16.14 -0.56
C ASP A 91 -4.56 14.72 -1.11
N TYR A 92 -4.82 13.73 -0.25
CA TYR A 92 -5.03 12.35 -0.66
C TYR A 92 -6.23 12.21 -1.60
N ASP A 93 -7.37 12.83 -1.26
CA ASP A 93 -8.58 12.77 -2.09
C ASP A 93 -8.34 13.40 -3.48
N ARG A 94 -7.61 14.53 -3.54
CA ARG A 94 -7.20 15.16 -4.80
C ARG A 94 -6.26 14.27 -5.61
N LEU A 95 -5.28 13.64 -4.97
CA LEU A 95 -4.35 12.74 -5.64
C LEU A 95 -5.09 11.53 -6.22
N LEU A 96 -5.99 10.93 -5.46
CA LEU A 96 -6.78 9.79 -5.90
C LEU A 96 -7.63 10.15 -7.12
N GLN A 97 -8.27 11.31 -7.10
CA GLN A 97 -9.06 11.82 -8.22
C GLN A 97 -8.21 12.01 -9.49
N ASN A 98 -6.99 12.54 -9.35
CA ASN A 98 -6.10 12.79 -10.48
C ASN A 98 -5.42 11.53 -11.01
N ALA A 99 -5.11 10.57 -10.15
CA ALA A 99 -4.36 9.35 -10.50
C ALA A 99 -5.25 8.24 -11.07
N SER A 100 -6.53 8.17 -10.67
CA SER A 100 -7.43 7.07 -11.09
C SER A 100 -7.52 6.92 -12.63
N PRO A 101 -7.72 7.99 -13.42
CA PRO A 101 -7.77 7.88 -14.89
C PRO A 101 -6.46 7.39 -15.50
N LEU A 102 -5.32 7.78 -14.92
CA LEU A 102 -3.99 7.37 -15.40
C LEU A 102 -3.69 5.90 -15.09
N LEU A 103 -4.13 5.44 -13.92
CA LEU A 103 -4.02 4.04 -13.53
C LEU A 103 -4.84 3.16 -14.49
N GLU A 104 -6.09 3.51 -14.75
CA GLU A 104 -6.94 2.80 -15.72
C GLU A 104 -6.32 2.76 -17.13
N LEU A 105 -5.82 3.91 -17.59
CA LEU A 105 -5.16 4.01 -18.90
C LEU A 105 -3.92 3.11 -19.00
N SER A 106 -3.08 3.12 -17.96
CA SER A 106 -1.86 2.32 -17.91
C SER A 106 -2.16 0.82 -17.89
N GLN A 107 -3.13 0.37 -17.09
CA GLN A 107 -3.55 -1.03 -17.03
C GLN A 107 -4.10 -1.51 -18.38
N ASN A 108 -4.94 -0.70 -19.02
CA ASN A 108 -5.51 -1.02 -20.34
C ASN A 108 -4.42 -1.14 -21.42
N THR A 109 -3.43 -0.23 -21.38
CA THR A 109 -2.33 -0.19 -22.36
C THR A 109 -1.35 -1.34 -22.14
N THR A 110 -0.95 -1.60 -20.90
CA THR A 110 -0.05 -2.70 -20.53
C THR A 110 -0.65 -4.05 -20.91
N PHE A 111 -1.93 -4.29 -20.62
CA PHE A 111 -2.63 -5.51 -21.03
C PHE A 111 -2.63 -5.70 -22.56
N LYS A 112 -2.89 -4.63 -23.32
CA LYS A 112 -2.85 -4.67 -24.79
C LYS A 112 -1.46 -4.96 -25.35
N ILE A 113 -0.43 -4.35 -24.78
CA ILE A 113 0.97 -4.57 -25.17
C ILE A 113 1.38 -6.01 -24.87
N TYR A 114 1.09 -6.50 -23.65
CA TYR A 114 1.37 -7.87 -23.24
C TYR A 114 0.72 -8.88 -24.17
N ARG A 115 -0.59 -8.77 -24.41
CA ARG A 115 -1.31 -9.67 -25.31
C ARG A 115 -0.68 -9.73 -26.71
N LYS A 116 -0.27 -8.56 -27.23
CA LYS A 116 0.35 -8.45 -28.56
C LYS A 116 1.76 -9.04 -28.60
N ALA A 117 2.54 -8.92 -27.53
CA ALA A 117 3.87 -9.51 -27.42
C ALA A 117 3.78 -11.04 -27.29
N TYR A 118 2.91 -11.53 -26.41
CA TYR A 118 2.68 -12.96 -26.20
C TYR A 118 2.19 -13.66 -27.48
N GLN A 119 1.22 -13.06 -28.20
CA GLN A 119 0.77 -13.60 -29.49
C GLN A 119 1.89 -13.70 -30.53
N LYS A 120 2.91 -12.84 -30.47
CA LYS A 120 4.06 -12.89 -31.40
C LYS A 120 5.12 -13.91 -30.98
N SER A 121 5.14 -14.33 -29.72
CA SER A 121 6.06 -15.36 -29.22
C SER A 121 5.49 -16.77 -29.30
N LEU A 122 4.19 -16.93 -29.62
CA LEU A 122 3.63 -18.23 -29.94
C LEU A 122 4.18 -18.73 -31.29
N PRO A 123 4.55 -20.03 -31.38
CA PRO A 123 5.05 -20.65 -32.61
C PRO A 123 3.98 -20.78 -33.71
#